data_AF-A0A520IDC4-F1
#
_entry.id   AF-A0A520IDC4-F1
#
_cell.length_a   1.000
_cell.length_b   1.000
_cell.length_c   1.000
_cell.angle_alpha   90.00
_cell.angle_beta   90.00
_cell.angle_gamma   90.00
#
_symmetry.space_group_name_H-M   'P 1'
#
loop_
_entity.id
_entity.type
_entity.pdbx_description
1 polymer ?
#
loop_
_entity_poly.entity_id
_entity_poly.type
_entity_poly.pdbx_seq_one_letter_code
_entity_poly.pdbx_strand_id
1 'polypeptide(L)'
;MLRPVDFKFNEQTAGNNKFQQASEQSDVQTKALAEFDGFVELLRANDVDVTVVDDTLSPETPDSIFPNNWVSFHNDGQVFLYPMFSENRRLERRPDILALLKNNFLINGVTDLSPYEAKGIYLEGTGSLVLDRVNKIAYACVSLRTDENILQDFCTKAGYSAVIFKATDANEFPIYHTNVMMCIGDHFAVVCLNSIPDATDQRKVIKTLRDTGKEIIAISLDQMNHFAGNMLQLKNKNGKSLLVMSEQAYLSLNDEQILRLEQYCQLLHSPLYT
;
A
#
# COMPACT_ATOMS: atom_id res chain seq x y z
N MET A 1 0.67 -11.42 -5.94
CA MET A 1 1.14 -10.30 -6.78
C MET A 1 0.55 -10.47 -8.18
N LEU A 2 0.25 -9.37 -8.87
CA LEU A 2 -0.30 -9.42 -10.23
C LEU A 2 0.81 -9.06 -11.22
N ARG A 3 1.15 -9.96 -12.14
CA ARG A 3 2.23 -9.72 -13.10
C ARG A 3 1.73 -8.79 -14.22
N PRO A 4 2.42 -7.66 -14.49
CA PRO A 4 1.96 -6.67 -15.46
C PRO A 4 2.03 -7.18 -16.91
N VAL A 5 1.02 -6.84 -17.70
CA VAL A 5 0.98 -7.15 -19.16
C VAL A 5 0.99 -5.89 -20.05
N ASP A 6 0.65 -4.73 -19.49
CA ASP A 6 0.59 -3.44 -20.19
C ASP A 6 0.86 -2.27 -19.23
N PHE A 7 1.94 -2.36 -18.45
CA PHE A 7 2.39 -1.30 -17.55
C PHE A 7 2.87 -0.09 -18.34
N LYS A 8 2.17 1.02 -18.15
CA LYS A 8 2.43 2.30 -18.81
C LYS A 8 1.79 3.43 -18.03
N PHE A 9 2.10 4.66 -18.42
CA PHE A 9 1.51 5.85 -17.85
C PHE A 9 -0.03 5.83 -17.97
N ASN A 10 -0.73 6.07 -16.85
CA ASN A 10 -2.19 6.14 -16.81
C ASN A 10 -2.67 7.60 -16.71
N GLU A 11 -3.20 8.12 -17.81
CA GLU A 11 -3.71 9.50 -17.88
C GLU A 11 -4.83 9.78 -16.85
N GLN A 12 -5.66 8.78 -16.53
CA GLN A 12 -6.79 8.96 -15.60
C GLN A 12 -6.36 9.13 -14.14
N THR A 13 -5.14 8.76 -13.79
CA THR A 13 -4.61 8.87 -12.42
C THR A 13 -3.58 9.98 -12.29
N ALA A 14 -2.92 10.37 -13.38
CA ALA A 14 -1.84 11.36 -13.38
C ALA A 14 -2.24 12.73 -12.81
N GLY A 15 -3.50 13.15 -12.97
CA GLY A 15 -3.99 14.42 -12.44
C GLY A 15 -3.94 14.53 -10.91
N ASN A 16 -3.98 13.40 -10.20
CA ASN A 16 -4.00 13.35 -8.74
C ASN A 16 -2.96 12.39 -8.11
N ASN A 17 -2.13 11.73 -8.93
CA ASN A 17 -0.96 10.97 -8.50
C ASN A 17 0.32 11.64 -8.99
N LYS A 18 0.97 12.43 -8.13
CA LYS A 18 2.22 13.15 -8.44
C LYS A 18 3.44 12.24 -8.60
N PHE A 19 3.31 10.96 -8.26
CA PHE A 19 4.38 9.99 -8.41
C PHE A 19 4.39 9.33 -9.79
N GLN A 20 3.31 9.46 -10.56
CA GLN A 20 3.30 9.01 -11.96
C GLN A 20 3.97 10.05 -12.84
N GLN A 21 5.04 9.63 -13.52
CA GLN A 21 5.70 10.42 -14.55
C GLN A 21 5.47 9.77 -15.91
N ALA A 22 5.15 10.59 -16.92
CA ALA A 22 5.11 10.11 -18.27
C ALA A 22 6.54 9.75 -18.68
N SER A 23 6.76 8.48 -19.03
CA SER A 23 8.02 8.03 -19.59
C SER A 23 7.94 8.09 -21.11
N GLU A 24 8.92 8.73 -21.75
CA GLU A 24 9.09 8.69 -23.21
C GLU A 24 9.76 7.38 -23.67
N GLN A 25 10.12 6.49 -22.73
CA GLN A 25 10.84 5.26 -23.04
C GLN A 25 9.88 4.19 -23.58
N SER A 26 10.24 3.58 -24.70
CA SER A 26 9.44 2.54 -25.36
C SER A 26 9.50 1.17 -24.66
N ASP A 27 10.37 1.00 -23.66
CA ASP A 27 10.66 -0.28 -22.99
C ASP A 27 10.12 -0.37 -21.55
N VAL A 28 9.26 0.56 -21.13
CA VAL A 28 8.69 0.64 -19.76
C VAL A 28 8.07 -0.70 -19.33
N GLN A 29 7.21 -1.31 -20.15
CA GLN A 29 6.61 -2.61 -19.83
C GLN A 29 7.67 -3.71 -19.66
N THR A 30 8.70 -3.74 -20.51
CA THR A 30 9.77 -4.75 -20.44
C THR A 30 10.59 -4.60 -19.15
N LYS A 31 10.90 -3.36 -18.77
CA LYS A 31 11.62 -3.06 -17.51
C LYS A 31 10.77 -3.40 -16.29
N ALA A 32 9.52 -2.94 -16.26
CA ALA A 32 8.58 -3.25 -15.17
C ALA A 32 8.38 -4.75 -14.98
N LEU A 33 8.31 -5.51 -16.08
CA LEU A 33 8.21 -6.96 -16.03
C LEU A 33 9.49 -7.61 -15.45
N ALA A 34 10.67 -7.15 -15.87
CA ALA A 34 11.95 -7.64 -15.32
C ALA A 34 12.11 -7.30 -13.83
N GLU A 35 11.74 -6.09 -13.42
CA GLU A 35 11.74 -5.66 -12.02
C GLU A 35 10.74 -6.48 -11.19
N PHE A 36 9.54 -6.74 -11.72
CA PHE A 36 8.53 -7.57 -11.08
C PHE A 36 9.02 -9.01 -10.89
N ASP A 37 9.55 -9.64 -11.93
CA ASP A 37 10.01 -11.03 -11.87
C ASP A 37 11.22 -11.16 -10.94
N GLY A 38 12.17 -10.23 -11.00
CA GLY A 38 13.29 -10.17 -10.06
C GLY A 38 12.83 -10.00 -8.60
N PHE A 39 11.78 -9.20 -8.38
CA PHE A 39 11.22 -9.02 -7.04
C PHE A 39 10.53 -10.30 -6.52
N VAL A 40 9.79 -11.00 -7.39
CA VAL A 40 9.19 -12.31 -7.07
C VAL A 40 10.28 -13.35 -6.73
N GLU A 41 11.37 -13.39 -7.49
CA GLU A 41 12.51 -14.28 -7.23
C GLU A 41 13.16 -13.97 -5.89
N LEU A 42 13.43 -12.69 -5.57
CA LEU A 42 13.98 -12.28 -4.28
C LEU A 42 13.11 -12.74 -3.11
N LEU A 43 11.79 -12.54 -3.20
CA LEU A 43 10.85 -12.96 -2.15
C LEU A 43 10.86 -14.47 -1.97
N ARG A 44 10.80 -15.24 -3.06
CA ARG A 44 10.82 -16.71 -3.01
C ARG A 44 12.14 -17.26 -2.49
N ALA A 45 13.26 -16.64 -2.86
CA ALA A 45 14.59 -17.00 -2.34
C ALA A 45 14.73 -16.75 -0.83
N ASN A 46 13.87 -15.92 -0.24
CA ASN A 46 13.79 -15.67 1.20
C ASN A 46 12.60 -16.39 1.88
N ASP A 47 12.13 -17.50 1.28
CA ASP A 47 11.07 -18.36 1.78
C ASP A 47 9.70 -17.69 1.96
N VAL A 48 9.43 -16.61 1.23
CA VAL A 48 8.09 -16.01 1.18
C VAL A 48 7.22 -16.81 0.21
N ASP A 49 5.99 -17.12 0.63
CA ASP A 49 5.01 -17.72 -0.25
C ASP A 49 4.39 -16.67 -1.18
N VAL A 50 4.72 -16.74 -2.48
CA VAL A 50 4.31 -15.77 -3.48
C VAL A 50 3.44 -16.44 -4.53
N THR A 51 2.14 -16.15 -4.45
CA THR A 51 1.18 -16.42 -5.53
C THR A 51 1.25 -15.30 -6.56
N VAL A 52 1.59 -15.65 -7.80
CA VAL A 52 1.57 -14.74 -8.96
C VAL A 52 0.40 -15.10 -9.85
N VAL A 53 -0.37 -14.09 -10.26
CA VAL A 53 -1.39 -14.23 -11.30
C VAL A 53 -1.02 -13.30 -12.44
N ASP A 54 -1.07 -13.78 -13.68
CA ASP A 54 -0.84 -12.95 -14.84
C ASP A 54 -2.07 -12.05 -15.08
N ASP A 55 -1.83 -10.77 -15.36
CA ASP A 55 -2.91 -9.86 -15.74
C ASP A 55 -3.41 -10.12 -17.18
N THR A 56 -4.42 -9.38 -17.60
CA THR A 56 -5.04 -9.49 -18.94
C THR A 56 -4.99 -8.17 -19.68
N LEU A 57 -4.73 -8.21 -20.99
CA LEU A 57 -4.71 -7.01 -21.86
C LEU A 57 -6.09 -6.32 -21.98
N SER A 58 -7.17 -7.04 -21.69
CA SER A 58 -8.53 -6.51 -21.74
C SER A 58 -9.26 -6.89 -20.46
N PRO A 59 -9.84 -5.92 -19.73
CA PRO A 59 -9.87 -4.47 -20.02
C PRO A 59 -8.50 -3.79 -19.89
N GLU A 60 -8.34 -2.57 -20.43
CA GLU A 60 -7.09 -1.80 -20.36
C GLU A 60 -6.93 -1.17 -18.97
N THR A 61 -6.16 -1.85 -18.10
CA THR A 61 -5.94 -1.46 -16.70
C THR A 61 -4.45 -1.42 -16.36
N PRO A 62 -3.72 -0.37 -16.75
CA PRO A 62 -2.26 -0.31 -16.61
C PRO A 62 -1.74 -0.32 -15.16
N ASP A 63 -2.59 0.06 -14.19
CA ASP A 63 -2.26 0.08 -12.75
C ASP A 63 -2.66 -1.22 -12.00
N SER A 64 -3.13 -2.26 -12.71
CA SER A 64 -3.61 -3.53 -12.14
C SER A 64 -2.54 -4.25 -11.30
N ILE A 65 -1.25 -4.00 -11.58
CA ILE A 65 -0.09 -4.48 -10.83
C ILE A 65 -0.18 -4.14 -9.32
N PHE A 66 -1.00 -3.16 -8.94
CA PHE A 66 -1.28 -2.74 -7.56
C PHE A 66 -2.65 -3.23 -7.05
N PRO A 67 -2.85 -4.56 -6.84
CA PRO A 67 -4.15 -5.10 -6.42
C PRO A 67 -4.54 -4.65 -5.00
N ASN A 68 -3.57 -4.17 -4.22
CA ASN A 68 -3.77 -3.64 -2.88
C ASN A 68 -4.77 -2.47 -2.84
N ASN A 69 -5.02 -1.81 -3.97
CA ASN A 69 -5.99 -0.72 -4.01
C ASN A 69 -7.44 -1.18 -4.13
N TRP A 70 -7.71 -2.34 -4.74
CA TRP A 70 -9.09 -2.79 -4.95
C TRP A 70 -9.51 -3.94 -4.05
N VAL A 71 -8.56 -4.65 -3.40
CA VAL A 71 -8.86 -5.76 -2.48
C VAL A 71 -7.95 -5.80 -1.25
N SER A 72 -8.52 -6.26 -0.13
CA SER A 72 -7.76 -6.68 1.06
C SER A 72 -8.27 -7.98 1.65
N PHE A 73 -7.36 -8.71 2.28
CA PHE A 73 -7.61 -10.00 2.93
C PHE A 73 -7.31 -9.88 4.43
N HIS A 74 -8.12 -10.55 5.25
CA HIS A 74 -8.07 -10.46 6.71
C HIS A 74 -7.98 -11.84 7.37
N ASN A 75 -7.39 -11.90 8.57
CA ASN A 75 -7.05 -13.16 9.26
C ASN A 75 -8.27 -14.04 9.61
N ASP A 76 -9.47 -13.45 9.65
CA ASP A 76 -10.74 -14.13 9.86
C ASP A 76 -11.37 -14.63 8.54
N GLY A 77 -10.64 -14.56 7.43
CA GLY A 77 -11.10 -14.97 6.10
C GLY A 77 -12.04 -13.96 5.42
N GLN A 78 -12.23 -12.76 5.98
CA GLN A 78 -12.98 -11.71 5.31
C GLN A 78 -12.16 -11.11 4.16
N VAL A 79 -12.86 -10.82 3.06
CA VAL A 79 -12.34 -10.10 1.90
C VAL A 79 -13.13 -8.82 1.73
N PHE A 80 -12.45 -7.70 1.51
CA PHE A 80 -13.08 -6.43 1.18
C PHE A 80 -12.74 -6.04 -0.25
N LEU A 81 -13.76 -5.66 -1.01
CA LEU A 81 -13.61 -5.02 -2.33
C LEU A 81 -13.87 -3.54 -2.20
N TYR A 82 -13.06 -2.73 -2.85
CA TYR A 82 -12.96 -1.31 -2.59
C TYR A 82 -13.42 -0.45 -3.78
N PRO A 83 -14.06 0.70 -3.51
CA PRO A 83 -14.41 1.67 -4.54
C PRO A 83 -13.19 2.48 -4.98
N MET A 84 -12.97 2.54 -6.30
CA MET A 84 -11.82 3.17 -6.93
C MET A 84 -12.20 4.51 -7.57
N PHE A 85 -11.34 5.53 -7.41
CA PHE A 85 -11.62 6.87 -7.92
C PHE A 85 -11.65 6.88 -9.46
N SER A 86 -10.55 6.46 -10.09
CA SER A 86 -10.40 6.42 -11.54
C SER A 86 -11.22 5.28 -12.15
N GLU A 87 -11.94 5.57 -13.24
CA GLU A 87 -12.91 4.64 -13.81
C GLU A 87 -12.26 3.38 -14.39
N ASN A 88 -11.12 3.51 -15.07
CA ASN A 88 -10.40 2.36 -15.59
C ASN A 88 -9.94 1.41 -14.47
N ARG A 89 -9.53 1.96 -13.32
CA ARG A 89 -9.11 1.15 -12.17
C ARG A 89 -10.25 0.34 -11.53
N ARG A 90 -11.51 0.72 -11.74
CA ARG A 90 -12.68 -0.07 -11.27
C ARG A 90 -12.76 -1.43 -11.95
N LEU A 91 -12.21 -1.53 -13.16
CA LEU A 91 -12.16 -2.75 -13.96
C LEU A 91 -11.06 -3.73 -13.52
N GLU A 92 -10.17 -3.32 -12.61
CA GLU A 92 -9.11 -4.17 -12.04
C GLU A 92 -9.66 -5.26 -11.09
N ARG A 93 -10.91 -5.13 -10.62
CA ARG A 93 -11.52 -6.11 -9.73
C ARG A 93 -11.76 -7.43 -10.46
N ARG A 94 -11.05 -8.47 -10.02
CA ARG A 94 -10.99 -9.77 -10.70
C ARG A 94 -11.55 -10.91 -9.83
N PRO A 95 -12.80 -11.35 -10.04
CA PRO A 95 -13.42 -12.43 -9.28
C PRO A 95 -12.71 -13.78 -9.42
N ASP A 96 -12.08 -14.03 -10.56
CA ASP A 96 -11.29 -15.23 -10.83
C ASP A 96 -10.06 -15.34 -9.91
N ILE A 97 -9.44 -14.22 -9.53
CA ILE A 97 -8.35 -14.21 -8.54
C ILE A 97 -8.88 -14.66 -7.18
N LEU A 98 -10.06 -14.20 -6.77
CA LEU A 98 -10.67 -14.66 -5.52
C LEU A 98 -10.99 -16.15 -5.56
N ALA A 99 -11.48 -16.65 -6.70
CA ALA A 99 -11.75 -18.08 -6.89
C ALA A 99 -10.47 -18.93 -6.80
N LEU A 100 -9.38 -18.46 -7.40
CA LEU A 100 -8.07 -19.11 -7.32
C LEU A 100 -7.56 -19.18 -5.87
N LEU A 101 -7.65 -18.07 -5.13
CA LEU A 101 -7.15 -17.99 -3.75
C LEU A 101 -7.94 -18.88 -2.78
N LYS A 102 -9.22 -19.16 -3.04
CA LYS A 102 -10.03 -20.10 -2.24
C LYS A 102 -9.46 -21.51 -2.18
N ASN A 103 -8.62 -21.90 -3.14
CA ASN A 103 -8.01 -23.23 -3.16
C ASN A 103 -6.99 -23.41 -2.03
N ASN A 104 -6.37 -22.32 -1.55
CA ASN A 104 -5.27 -22.36 -0.58
C ASN A 104 -5.56 -21.54 0.69
N PHE A 105 -6.54 -20.63 0.66
CA PHE A 105 -6.87 -19.74 1.76
C PHE A 105 -8.35 -19.81 2.14
N LEU A 106 -8.62 -19.58 3.42
CA LEU A 106 -9.99 -19.45 3.92
C LEU A 106 -10.59 -18.12 3.45
N ILE A 107 -11.71 -18.18 2.73
CA ILE A 107 -12.55 -17.03 2.41
C ILE A 107 -13.95 -17.25 2.99
N ASN A 108 -14.23 -16.59 4.10
CA ASN A 108 -15.50 -16.70 4.84
C ASN A 108 -16.58 -15.75 4.31
N GLY A 109 -16.19 -14.65 3.70
CA GLY A 109 -17.12 -13.67 3.18
C GLY A 109 -16.43 -12.62 2.32
N VAL A 110 -17.21 -12.03 1.41
CA VAL A 110 -16.77 -10.90 0.59
C VAL A 110 -17.69 -9.74 0.91
N THR A 111 -17.13 -8.65 1.45
CA THR A 111 -17.81 -7.38 1.65
C THR A 111 -17.45 -6.45 0.51
N ASP A 112 -18.42 -6.16 -0.34
CA ASP A 112 -18.21 -5.29 -1.49
C ASP A 112 -18.62 -3.85 -1.16
N LEU A 113 -17.63 -2.96 -1.08
CA LEU A 113 -17.80 -1.52 -0.90
C LEU A 113 -17.78 -0.75 -2.23
N SER A 114 -17.56 -1.42 -3.38
CA SER A 114 -17.56 -0.77 -4.70
C SER A 114 -18.88 -0.05 -5.07
N PRO A 115 -20.08 -0.41 -4.56
CA PRO A 115 -21.30 0.34 -4.86
C PRO A 115 -21.28 1.82 -4.43
N TYR A 116 -20.35 2.22 -3.55
CA TYR A 116 -20.14 3.64 -3.18
C TYR A 116 -19.62 4.50 -4.34
N GLU A 117 -19.04 3.89 -5.39
CA GLU A 117 -18.59 4.59 -6.61
C GLU A 117 -19.75 5.36 -7.27
N ALA A 118 -20.97 4.80 -7.25
CA ALA A 118 -22.17 5.45 -7.80
C ALA A 118 -22.55 6.75 -7.07
N LYS A 119 -21.97 6.99 -5.88
CA LYS A 119 -22.16 8.19 -5.07
C LYS A 119 -20.93 9.11 -5.09
N GLY A 120 -19.89 8.78 -5.86
CA GLY A 120 -18.62 9.51 -5.87
C GLY A 120 -17.82 9.40 -4.58
N ILE A 121 -18.00 8.30 -3.83
CA ILE A 121 -17.32 8.03 -2.56
C ILE A 121 -16.31 6.90 -2.77
N TYR A 122 -15.06 7.10 -2.33
CA TYR A 122 -13.94 6.23 -2.67
C TYR A 122 -13.09 5.86 -1.45
N LEU A 123 -12.45 4.69 -1.51
CA LEU A 123 -11.56 4.17 -0.49
C LEU A 123 -10.63 3.14 -1.13
N GLU A 124 -9.48 3.56 -1.65
CA GLU A 124 -8.61 2.69 -2.47
C GLU A 124 -7.74 1.71 -1.65
N GLY A 125 -8.42 0.82 -0.92
CA GLY A 125 -7.85 -0.36 -0.28
C GLY A 125 -6.69 -0.03 0.65
N THR A 126 -5.68 -0.89 0.70
CA THR A 126 -4.48 -0.66 1.53
C THR A 126 -3.48 0.32 0.91
N GLY A 127 -3.86 1.02 -0.17
CA GLY A 127 -3.22 2.29 -0.53
C GLY A 127 -3.70 3.42 0.40
N SER A 128 -5.01 3.55 0.53
CA SER A 128 -5.67 4.48 1.45
C SER A 128 -5.59 4.07 2.92
N LEU A 129 -5.39 2.77 3.20
CA LEU A 129 -5.43 2.21 4.54
C LEU A 129 -4.09 1.58 4.95
N VAL A 130 -3.45 2.15 5.96
CA VAL A 130 -2.33 1.49 6.64
C VAL A 130 -2.87 0.86 7.92
N LEU A 131 -2.91 -0.47 7.94
CA LEU A 131 -3.59 -1.24 8.99
C LEU A 131 -2.59 -1.75 10.03
N ASP A 132 -2.69 -1.27 11.27
CA ASP A 132 -2.19 -2.02 12.42
C ASP A 132 -3.14 -3.18 12.69
N ARG A 133 -2.79 -4.34 12.14
CA ARG A 133 -3.64 -5.54 12.18
C ARG A 133 -3.72 -6.16 13.59
N VAL A 134 -2.71 -5.92 14.43
CA VAL A 134 -2.65 -6.45 15.80
C VAL A 134 -3.55 -5.63 16.70
N ASN A 135 -3.44 -4.30 16.65
CA ASN A 135 -4.20 -3.39 17.50
C ASN A 135 -5.55 -2.96 16.91
N LYS A 136 -5.87 -3.43 15.69
CA LYS A 136 -7.09 -3.08 14.96
C LYS A 136 -7.27 -1.57 14.79
N ILE A 137 -6.22 -0.93 14.28
CA ILE A 137 -6.21 0.51 13.98
C ILE A 137 -5.96 0.73 12.49
N ALA A 138 -6.79 1.53 11.84
CA ALA A 138 -6.65 1.94 10.46
C ALA A 138 -6.19 3.40 10.40
N TYR A 139 -4.97 3.62 9.92
CA TYR A 139 -4.43 4.95 9.68
C TYR A 139 -4.75 5.36 8.25
N ALA A 140 -5.35 6.54 8.08
CA ALA A 140 -5.80 7.01 6.78
C ALA A 140 -5.70 8.54 6.69
N CYS A 141 -4.98 9.01 5.67
CA CYS A 141 -5.01 10.40 5.25
C CYS A 141 -6.20 10.62 4.30
N VAL A 142 -6.99 11.67 4.56
CA VAL A 142 -8.12 12.05 3.70
C VAL A 142 -7.60 12.58 2.36
N SER A 143 -8.18 12.11 1.26
CA SER A 143 -7.81 12.51 -0.09
C SER A 143 -8.99 12.31 -1.06
N LEU A 144 -8.80 12.61 -2.35
CA LEU A 144 -9.78 12.27 -3.39
C LEU A 144 -10.07 10.76 -3.49
N ARG A 145 -9.19 9.92 -2.94
CA ARG A 145 -9.23 8.47 -3.00
C ARG A 145 -9.58 7.84 -1.63
N THR A 146 -9.79 8.66 -0.62
CA THR A 146 -10.04 8.24 0.77
C THR A 146 -11.10 9.13 1.41
N ASP A 147 -12.35 8.69 1.37
CA ASP A 147 -13.46 9.35 2.05
C ASP A 147 -13.61 8.83 3.49
N GLU A 148 -13.88 9.75 4.41
CA GLU A 148 -13.98 9.46 5.84
C GLU A 148 -15.20 8.59 6.19
N ASN A 149 -16.35 8.80 5.53
CA ASN A 149 -17.58 8.09 5.90
C ASN A 149 -17.48 6.60 5.55
N ILE A 150 -16.95 6.28 4.38
CA ILE A 150 -16.74 4.88 3.98
C ILE A 150 -15.61 4.21 4.78
N LEU A 151 -14.58 4.96 5.18
CA LEU A 151 -13.57 4.45 6.11
C LEU A 151 -14.19 4.03 7.45
N GLN A 152 -15.14 4.81 7.97
CA GLN A 152 -15.85 4.45 9.21
C GLN A 152 -16.74 3.21 9.02
N ASP A 153 -17.39 3.05 7.86
CA ASP A 153 -18.14 1.83 7.53
C ASP A 153 -17.22 0.60 7.42
N PHE A 154 -16.08 0.74 6.74
CA PHE A 154 -15.04 -0.29 6.73
C PHE A 154 -14.59 -0.66 8.15
N CYS A 155 -14.27 0.34 8.98
CA CYS A 155 -13.83 0.13 10.36
C CYS A 155 -14.89 -0.62 11.18
N THR A 156 -16.16 -0.23 11.04
CA THR A 156 -17.28 -0.90 11.71
C THR A 156 -17.40 -2.38 11.29
N LYS A 157 -17.31 -2.66 9.98
CA LYS A 157 -17.44 -4.03 9.45
C LYS A 157 -16.23 -4.92 9.72
N ALA A 158 -15.03 -4.35 9.67
CA ALA A 158 -13.76 -5.08 9.83
C ALA A 158 -13.27 -5.14 11.29
N GLY A 159 -13.95 -4.43 12.21
CA GLY A 159 -13.59 -4.35 13.62
C GLY A 159 -12.33 -3.53 13.88
N TYR A 160 -12.15 -2.43 13.14
CA TYR A 160 -11.05 -1.47 13.32
C TYR A 160 -11.55 -0.17 13.95
N SER A 161 -10.61 0.60 14.49
CA SER A 161 -10.77 2.01 14.84
C SER A 161 -9.96 2.88 13.87
N ALA A 162 -10.46 4.08 13.55
CA ALA A 162 -9.84 4.95 12.56
C ALA A 162 -8.96 6.04 13.21
N VAL A 163 -7.74 6.19 12.71
CA VAL A 163 -6.90 7.38 12.90
C VAL A 163 -6.88 8.15 11.58
N ILE A 164 -7.82 9.08 11.47
CA ILE A 164 -7.96 9.98 10.34
C ILE A 164 -7.13 11.23 10.57
N PHE A 165 -6.47 11.69 9.51
CA PHE A 165 -5.67 12.93 9.46
C PHE A 165 -5.60 13.50 8.04
N LYS A 166 -5.04 14.70 7.88
CA LYS A 166 -4.67 15.26 6.57
C LYS A 166 -3.17 15.22 6.35
N ALA A 167 -2.75 14.97 5.11
CA ALA A 167 -1.34 14.99 4.74
C ALA A 167 -1.12 15.66 3.38
N THR A 168 0.02 16.34 3.24
CA THR A 168 0.45 17.05 2.02
C THR A 168 1.92 16.80 1.70
N ASP A 169 2.29 16.95 0.43
CA ASP A 169 3.68 16.99 0.00
C ASP A 169 4.35 18.35 0.31
N ALA A 170 5.59 18.53 -0.16
CA ALA A 170 6.35 19.77 0.02
C ALA A 170 5.73 21.00 -0.68
N ASN A 171 4.84 20.80 -1.65
CA ASN A 171 4.12 21.84 -2.40
C ASN A 171 2.69 22.03 -1.89
N GLU A 172 2.36 21.53 -0.70
CA GLU A 172 1.01 21.54 -0.11
C GLU A 172 -0.02 20.75 -0.92
N PHE A 173 0.41 19.89 -1.85
CA PHE A 173 -0.49 19.02 -2.60
C PHE A 173 -0.92 17.83 -1.74
N PRO A 174 -2.21 17.48 -1.66
CA PRO A 174 -2.67 16.36 -0.83
C PRO A 174 -2.00 15.04 -1.18
N ILE A 175 -1.55 14.30 -0.16
CA ILE A 175 -1.09 12.92 -0.33
C ILE A 175 -2.29 12.05 -0.67
N TYR A 176 -2.23 11.37 -1.81
CA TYR A 176 -3.36 10.61 -2.35
C TYR A 176 -3.57 9.26 -1.64
N HIS A 177 -2.49 8.59 -1.23
CA HIS A 177 -2.49 7.30 -0.52
C HIS A 177 -1.61 7.35 0.73
N THR A 178 -2.14 6.83 1.84
CA THR A 178 -1.46 6.83 3.14
C THR A 178 -0.21 5.95 3.15
N ASN A 179 -0.22 4.84 2.40
CA ASN A 179 0.93 3.94 2.33
C ASN A 179 2.16 4.54 1.63
N VAL A 180 2.04 5.72 1.00
CA VAL A 180 3.19 6.43 0.43
C VAL A 180 4.00 7.11 1.55
N MET A 181 3.31 7.56 2.60
CA MET A 181 3.92 8.34 3.68
C MET A 181 4.17 7.54 4.96
N MET A 182 3.61 6.33 5.08
CA MET A 182 3.83 5.47 6.25
C MET A 182 3.61 3.98 6.00
N CYS A 183 4.31 3.17 6.79
CA CYS A 183 4.05 1.74 6.97
C CYS A 183 4.06 1.37 8.45
N ILE A 184 3.47 0.21 8.78
CA ILE A 184 3.44 -0.33 10.14
C ILE A 184 3.95 -1.76 10.14
N GLY A 185 4.92 -2.02 11.00
CA GLY A 185 5.35 -3.37 11.40
C GLY A 185 4.74 -3.78 12.75
N ASP A 186 5.07 -4.97 13.21
CA ASP A 186 4.69 -5.52 14.51
C ASP A 186 5.26 -4.72 15.70
N HIS A 187 6.43 -4.11 15.56
CA HIS A 187 7.11 -3.34 16.62
C HIS A 187 7.44 -1.88 16.28
N PHE A 188 7.33 -1.48 15.02
CA PHE A 188 7.70 -0.14 14.57
C PHE A 188 6.68 0.44 13.60
N ALA A 189 6.79 1.74 13.34
CA ALA A 189 6.12 2.42 12.25
C ALA A 189 7.10 3.40 11.58
N VAL A 190 7.20 3.32 10.26
CA VAL A 190 7.90 4.33 9.45
C VAL A 190 6.87 5.37 9.06
N VAL A 191 7.15 6.67 9.30
CA VAL A 191 6.15 7.73 9.07
C VAL A 191 6.79 9.07 8.74
N CYS A 192 6.30 9.72 7.67
CA CYS A 192 6.67 11.09 7.33
C CYS A 192 5.83 12.08 8.13
N LEU A 193 6.23 12.38 9.37
CA LEU A 193 5.46 13.30 10.24
C LEU A 193 5.36 14.72 9.67
N ASN A 194 6.36 15.16 8.90
CA ASN A 194 6.37 16.47 8.25
C ASN A 194 5.34 16.60 7.13
N SER A 195 4.80 15.49 6.63
CA SER A 195 3.67 15.51 5.70
C SER A 195 2.34 15.83 6.38
N ILE A 196 2.25 15.83 7.71
CA ILE A 196 1.03 16.11 8.48
C ILE A 196 1.11 17.54 9.04
N PRO A 197 0.57 18.56 8.33
CA PRO A 197 0.76 19.96 8.72
C PRO A 197 -0.02 20.35 9.98
N ASP A 198 -1.16 19.71 10.24
CA ASP A 198 -1.95 19.99 11.45
C ASP A 198 -1.30 19.33 12.68
N ALA A 199 -0.94 20.15 13.67
CA ALA A 199 -0.25 19.69 14.87
C ALA A 199 -1.15 18.82 15.78
N THR A 200 -2.48 18.89 15.65
CA THR A 200 -3.39 18.02 16.41
C THR A 200 -3.44 16.64 15.79
N ASP A 201 -3.56 16.55 14.47
CA ASP A 201 -3.47 15.31 13.69
C ASP A 201 -2.12 14.63 13.90
N GLN A 202 -1.01 15.38 13.80
CA GLN A 202 0.33 14.83 14.00
C GLN A 202 0.50 14.26 15.42
N ARG A 203 0.04 14.99 16.45
CA ARG A 203 0.06 14.50 17.84
C ARG A 203 -0.83 13.26 18.02
N LYS A 204 -1.98 13.21 17.38
CA LYS A 204 -2.90 12.05 17.43
C LYS A 204 -2.24 10.81 16.82
N VAL A 205 -1.59 10.92 15.66
CA VAL A 205 -0.86 9.81 15.03
C VAL A 205 0.28 9.33 15.92
N ILE A 206 1.14 10.24 16.39
CA ILE A 206 2.26 9.93 17.29
C ILE A 206 1.78 9.25 18.57
N LYS A 207 0.74 9.81 19.20
CA LYS A 207 0.20 9.26 20.44
C LYS A 207 -0.32 7.84 20.22
N THR A 208 -1.09 7.61 19.16
CA THR A 208 -1.68 6.29 18.90
C THR A 208 -0.61 5.22 18.60
N LEU A 209 0.44 5.58 17.86
CA LEU A 209 1.59 4.68 17.62
C LEU A 209 2.33 4.35 18.91
N ARG A 210 2.55 5.35 19.79
CA ARG A 210 3.20 5.12 21.09
C ARG A 210 2.34 4.32 22.05
N ASP A 211 1.04 4.58 22.09
CA ASP A 211 0.08 3.85 22.94
C ASP A 211 0.04 2.35 22.60
N THR A 212 0.33 2.00 21.33
CA THR A 212 0.43 0.62 20.85
C THR A 212 1.84 0.03 20.96
N GLY A 213 2.76 0.75 21.61
CA GLY A 213 4.14 0.30 21.86
C GLY A 213 5.04 0.32 20.62
N LYS A 214 4.63 1.00 19.55
CA LYS A 214 5.43 1.06 18.31
C LYS A 214 6.57 2.06 18.46
N GLU A 215 7.75 1.66 18.02
CA GLU A 215 8.84 2.58 17.76
C GLU A 215 8.53 3.43 16.53
N ILE A 216 8.64 4.75 16.66
CA ILE A 216 8.42 5.67 15.54
C ILE A 216 9.77 5.94 14.86
N ILE A 217 9.86 5.56 13.59
CA ILE A 217 11.01 5.81 12.71
C ILE A 217 10.58 6.90 11.73
N ALA A 218 10.91 8.15 12.06
CA ALA A 218 10.51 9.29 11.25
C ALA A 218 11.33 9.33 9.96
N ILE A 219 10.66 9.57 8.83
CA ILE A 219 11.29 9.81 7.52
C ILE A 219 11.05 11.25 7.06
N SER A 220 11.97 11.78 6.26
CA SER A 220 11.83 13.11 5.65
C SER A 220 10.83 13.09 4.49
N LEU A 221 10.44 14.28 4.00
CA LEU A 221 9.65 14.41 2.77
C LEU A 221 10.43 13.88 1.54
N ASP A 222 11.75 14.05 1.53
CA ASP A 222 12.61 13.52 0.47
C ASP A 222 12.64 11.99 0.47
N GLN A 223 12.78 11.37 1.65
CA GLN A 223 12.69 9.91 1.80
C GLN A 223 11.30 9.38 1.42
N MET A 224 10.23 10.10 1.79
CA MET A 224 8.88 9.79 1.33
C MET A 224 8.77 9.83 -0.21
N ASN A 225 9.40 10.80 -0.86
CA ASN A 225 9.43 10.90 -2.33
C ASN A 225 10.22 9.75 -2.99
N HIS A 226 11.14 9.12 -2.26
CA HIS A 226 11.79 7.87 -2.64
C HIS A 226 11.04 6.62 -2.12
N PHE A 227 9.75 6.76 -1.79
CA PHE A 227 8.87 5.69 -1.32
C PHE A 227 9.31 5.00 -0.01
N ALA A 228 10.08 5.65 0.86
CA ALA A 228 10.45 5.08 2.15
C ALA A 228 9.26 4.81 3.09
N GLY A 229 8.11 5.44 2.86
CA GLY A 229 6.87 5.09 3.57
C GLY A 229 6.19 3.82 3.03
N ASN A 230 6.52 3.40 1.80
CA ASN A 230 5.88 2.27 1.11
C ASN A 230 6.66 0.96 1.29
N MET A 231 6.82 0.55 2.55
CA MET A 231 7.44 -0.73 2.90
C MET A 231 6.41 -1.72 3.42
N LEU A 232 6.71 -3.01 3.33
CA LEU A 232 5.82 -4.06 3.82
C LEU A 232 6.59 -5.05 4.71
N GLN A 233 6.15 -5.19 5.96
CA GLN A 233 6.63 -6.26 6.82
C GLN A 233 5.91 -7.57 6.46
N LEU A 234 6.70 -8.61 6.21
CA LEU A 234 6.26 -9.97 5.92
C LEU A 234 6.85 -10.94 6.93
N LYS A 235 6.22 -12.12 7.05
CA LYS A 235 6.84 -13.28 7.69
C LYS A 235 7.04 -14.36 6.64
N ASN A 236 8.25 -14.92 6.59
CA ASN A 236 8.52 -16.06 5.72
C ASN A 236 8.05 -17.37 6.35
N LYS A 237 8.19 -18.49 5.61
CA LYS A 237 7.78 -19.83 6.09
C LYS A 237 8.49 -20.28 7.37
N ASN A 238 9.65 -19.71 7.68
CA ASN A 238 10.43 -19.99 8.89
C ASN A 238 10.06 -19.06 10.06
N GLY A 239 9.08 -18.19 9.90
CA GLY A 239 8.64 -17.23 10.91
C GLY A 239 9.54 -16.00 11.06
N LYS A 240 10.54 -15.82 10.19
CA LYS A 240 11.44 -14.67 10.20
C LYS A 240 10.72 -13.43 9.67
N SER A 241 10.81 -12.32 10.39
CA SER A 241 10.30 -11.02 9.95
C SER A 241 11.22 -10.40 8.89
N LEU A 242 10.64 -10.04 7.76
CA LEU A 242 11.29 -9.40 6.63
C LEU A 242 10.64 -8.03 6.42
N LEU A 243 11.42 -6.98 6.21
CA LEU A 243 10.90 -5.69 5.78
C LEU A 243 11.32 -5.47 4.34
N VAL A 244 10.32 -5.41 3.47
CA VAL A 244 10.52 -5.37 2.02
C VAL A 244 10.24 -3.97 1.49
N MET A 245 11.12 -3.48 0.61
CA MET A 245 11.05 -2.12 0.05
C MET A 245 11.69 -2.05 -1.35
N SER A 246 11.52 -0.92 -2.04
CA SER A 246 12.31 -0.61 -3.23
C SER A 246 13.76 -0.28 -2.85
N GLU A 247 14.69 -0.49 -3.77
CA GLU A 247 16.09 -0.09 -3.59
C GLU A 247 16.21 1.43 -3.39
N GLN A 248 15.38 2.23 -4.07
CA GLN A 248 15.33 3.68 -3.87
C GLN A 248 14.93 4.06 -2.43
N ALA A 249 13.92 3.38 -1.87
CA ALA A 249 13.52 3.57 -0.48
C ALA A 249 14.69 3.24 0.45
N TYR A 250 15.33 2.08 0.26
CA TYR A 250 16.47 1.65 1.06
C TYR A 250 17.63 2.65 1.02
N LEU A 251 18.05 3.06 -0.18
CA LEU A 251 19.16 3.99 -0.38
C LEU A 251 18.87 5.41 0.14
N SER A 252 17.60 5.78 0.31
CA SER A 252 17.22 7.06 0.91
C SER A 252 17.35 7.08 2.43
N LEU A 253 17.35 5.91 3.09
CA LEU A 253 17.46 5.81 4.55
C LEU A 253 18.87 6.16 5.01
N ASN A 254 18.96 6.75 6.21
CA ASN A 254 20.23 6.93 6.88
C ASN A 254 20.60 5.70 7.74
N ASP A 255 21.86 5.62 8.14
CA ASP A 255 22.40 4.49 8.92
C ASP A 255 21.63 4.26 10.23
N GLU A 256 21.18 5.33 10.91
CA GLU A 256 20.41 5.20 12.15
C GLU A 256 19.05 4.53 11.89
N GLN A 257 18.33 4.94 10.85
CA GLN A 257 17.05 4.35 10.46
C GLN A 257 17.21 2.88 10.08
N ILE A 258 18.25 2.55 9.30
CA ILE A 258 18.57 1.17 8.91
C ILE A 258 18.83 0.32 10.15
N LEU A 259 19.74 0.75 11.02
CA LEU A 259 20.09 0.02 12.25
C LEU A 259 18.87 -0.22 13.15
N ARG A 260 17.95 0.74 13.23
CA ARG A 260 16.71 0.62 14.03
C ARG A 260 15.73 -0.38 13.40
N LEU A 261 15.58 -0.39 12.08
CA LEU A 261 14.73 -1.37 11.39
C LEU A 261 15.31 -2.79 11.47
N GLU A 262 16.63 -2.94 11.38
CA GLU A 262 17.34 -4.21 11.47
C GLU A 262 17.21 -4.91 12.83
N GLN A 263 16.86 -4.17 13.89
CA GLN A 263 16.52 -4.76 15.19
C GLN A 263 15.27 -5.64 15.14
N TYR A 264 14.35 -5.37 14.20
CA TYR A 264 13.06 -6.05 14.10
C TYR A 264 12.95 -6.97 12.89
N CYS A 265 13.62 -6.65 11.79
CA CYS A 265 13.45 -7.34 10.52
C CYS A 265 14.79 -7.51 9.79
N GLN A 266 14.91 -8.56 8.99
CA GLN A 266 15.86 -8.53 7.89
C GLN A 266 15.32 -7.59 6.80
N LEU A 267 16.14 -6.65 6.34
CA LEU A 267 15.79 -5.76 5.24
C LEU A 267 16.01 -6.48 3.91
N LEU A 268 15.01 -6.42 3.03
CA LEU A 268 15.09 -6.89 1.65
C LEU A 268 14.69 -5.75 0.73
N HIS A 269 15.50 -5.50 -0.29
CA HIS A 269 15.20 -4.48 -1.29
C HIS A 269 15.39 -5.02 -2.70
N SER A 270 14.59 -4.52 -3.63
CA SER A 270 14.62 -4.88 -5.05
C SER A 270 14.76 -3.62 -5.90
N PRO A 271 15.51 -3.65 -7.01
CA PRO A 271 15.57 -2.53 -7.95
C PRO A 271 14.18 -2.33 -8.59
N LEU A 272 13.42 -1.37 -8.08
CA LEU A 272 12.12 -0.95 -8.58
C LEU A 272 12.25 0.52 -8.99
N TYR A 273 12.51 0.78 -10.27
CA TYR A 273 12.84 2.10 -10.81
C TYR A 273 11.86 2.55 -11.89
N THR A 274 11.03 1.64 -12.40
CA THR A 274 10.11 1.87 -13.51
C THR A 274 8.73 2.34 -13.05
#